data_AF-A0A7S1E983-F1
#
_entry.id   AF-A0A7S1E983-F1
#
_cell.length_a   1.000
_cell.length_b   1.000
_cell.length_c   1.000
_cell.angle_alpha   90.00
_cell.angle_beta   90.00
_cell.angle_gamma   90.00
#
_symmetry.space_group_name_H-M   'P 1'
#
loop_
_entity.id
_entity.type
_entity.pdbx_description
1 polymer ?
#
loop_
_entity_poly.entity_id
_entity_poly.type
_entity_poly.pdbx_seq_one_letter_code
_entity_poly.pdbx_strand_id
1 'polypeptide(L)'
;PVAAQIWIVANGRADIFKLAYDEAYKALAPGTLLTALLMEHAIDVDRVGEIDYLIGDDAYKAAWMSQRRERCGLVAYDPLTLRGLLGLARQTSGAIRRRLRAQAAPRRDNPAADSKAIPRDASPSPAA
;
A
#
# COMPACT_ATOMS: atom_id res chain seq x y z
N PRO A 1 9.73 18.00 -19.09
CA PRO A 1 8.56 17.92 -18.19
C PRO A 1 9.05 17.62 -16.77
N VAL A 2 8.49 18.27 -15.73
CA VAL A 2 8.95 18.11 -14.33
C VAL A 2 8.25 16.98 -13.57
N ALA A 3 7.07 16.56 -14.04
CA ALA A 3 6.36 15.38 -13.56
C ALA A 3 5.40 14.85 -14.63
N ALA A 4 5.04 13.57 -14.53
CA ALA A 4 4.05 12.90 -15.35
C ALA A 4 3.38 11.78 -14.54
N GLN A 5 2.09 11.57 -14.80
CA GLN A 5 1.34 10.44 -14.25
C GLN A 5 0.62 9.68 -15.35
N ILE A 6 0.50 8.36 -15.16
CA ILE A 6 -0.29 7.48 -16.02
C ILE A 6 -1.46 6.96 -15.20
N TRP A 7 -2.66 7.21 -15.71
CA TRP A 7 -3.92 6.76 -15.16
C TRP A 7 -4.64 5.91 -16.20
N ILE A 8 -5.30 4.84 -15.77
CA ILE A 8 -6.08 3.96 -16.64
C ILE A 8 -7.54 4.11 -16.23
N VAL A 9 -8.38 4.62 -17.13
CA VAL A 9 -9.81 4.78 -16.89
C VAL A 9 -10.59 3.75 -17.69
N ALA A 10 -11.32 2.89 -17.01
CA ALA A 10 -12.15 1.86 -17.63
C ALA A 10 -13.27 1.42 -16.68
N ASN A 11 -14.43 1.07 -17.23
CA ASN A 11 -15.57 0.52 -16.48
C ASN A 11 -16.01 1.38 -15.27
N GLY A 12 -15.97 2.71 -15.42
CA GLY A 12 -16.37 3.64 -14.35
C GLY A 12 -15.38 3.73 -13.19
N ARG A 13 -14.13 3.29 -13.38
CA ARG A 13 -13.05 3.36 -12.39
C ARG A 13 -11.79 3.97 -13.00
N ALA A 14 -11.05 4.74 -12.20
CA ALA A 14 -9.73 5.26 -12.55
C ALA A 14 -8.63 4.63 -11.68
N ASP A 15 -7.59 4.09 -12.32
CA ASP A 15 -6.45 3.44 -11.68
C ASP A 15 -5.18 4.27 -11.79
N ILE A 16 -4.58 4.64 -10.66
CA ILE A 16 -3.34 5.41 -10.60
C ILE A 16 -2.15 4.48 -10.77
N PHE A 17 -1.67 4.33 -12.01
CA PHE A 17 -0.68 3.31 -12.34
C PHE A 17 0.75 3.73 -11.97
N LYS A 18 1.16 4.94 -12.35
CA LYS A 18 2.55 5.39 -12.13
C LYS A 18 2.63 6.90 -12.06
N LEU A 19 3.47 7.38 -11.15
CA LEU A 19 3.96 8.76 -11.08
C LEU A 19 5.48 8.74 -11.29
N ALA A 20 5.97 9.68 -12.08
CA ALA A 20 7.37 10.04 -12.17
C ALA A 20 7.50 11.55 -12.05
N TYR A 21 8.51 12.02 -11.33
CA TYR A 21 8.85 13.43 -11.24
C TYR A 21 10.36 13.62 -11.18
N ASP A 22 10.81 14.79 -11.58
CA ASP A 22 12.20 15.20 -11.45
C ASP A 22 12.47 15.61 -9.99
N GLU A 23 13.37 14.88 -9.33
CA GLU A 23 13.76 15.09 -7.93
C GLU A 23 14.31 16.51 -7.69
N ALA A 24 14.89 17.16 -8.70
CA ALA A 24 15.36 18.55 -8.58
C ALA A 24 14.22 19.53 -8.24
N TYR A 25 12.98 19.17 -8.55
CA TYR A 25 11.78 19.97 -8.32
C TYR A 25 10.88 19.42 -7.22
N LYS A 26 11.35 18.43 -6.44
CA LYS A 26 10.56 17.79 -5.38
C LYS A 26 9.97 18.77 -4.36
N ALA A 27 10.68 19.85 -4.06
CA ALA A 27 10.22 20.89 -3.13
C ALA A 27 8.91 21.56 -3.58
N LEU A 28 8.60 21.54 -4.87
CA LEU A 28 7.36 22.07 -5.45
C LEU A 28 6.20 21.06 -5.42
N ALA A 29 6.45 19.84 -4.93
CA ALA A 29 5.49 18.73 -4.89
C ALA A 29 4.73 18.50 -6.22
N PRO A 30 5.40 18.47 -7.40
CA PRO A 30 4.74 18.44 -8.69
C PRO A 30 3.89 17.17 -8.90
N GLY A 31 4.28 16.06 -8.27
CA GLY A 31 3.49 14.83 -8.27
C GLY A 31 2.16 14.98 -7.54
N THR A 32 2.15 15.60 -6.36
CA THR A 32 0.93 15.85 -5.58
C THR A 32 -0.02 16.78 -6.33
N LEU A 33 0.50 17.83 -6.98
CA LEU A 33 -0.30 18.73 -7.80
C LEU A 33 -0.95 17.98 -8.98
N LEU A 34 -0.19 17.16 -9.70
CA LEU A 34 -0.75 16.33 -10.77
C LEU A 34 -1.82 15.36 -10.26
N THR A 35 -1.64 14.76 -9.07
CA THR A 35 -2.66 13.88 -8.50
C THR A 35 -3.93 14.67 -8.20
N ALA A 36 -3.84 15.87 -7.63
CA ALA A 36 -5.01 16.70 -7.36
C ALA A 36 -5.79 17.04 -8.65
N LEU A 37 -5.09 17.47 -9.70
CA LEU A 37 -5.70 17.84 -10.99
C LEU A 37 -6.34 16.64 -11.69
N LEU A 38 -5.70 15.46 -11.62
CA LEU A 38 -6.25 14.25 -12.24
C LEU A 38 -7.39 13.65 -11.42
N MET A 39 -7.40 13.80 -10.09
CA MET A 39 -8.56 13.48 -9.26
C MET A 39 -9.77 14.32 -9.65
N GLU A 40 -9.60 15.65 -9.76
CA GLU A 40 -10.65 16.57 -10.21
C GLU A 40 -11.19 16.16 -11.58
N HIS A 41 -10.31 15.91 -12.55
CA HIS A 41 -10.71 15.45 -13.87
C HIS A 41 -11.49 14.11 -13.83
N ALA A 42 -10.97 13.12 -13.10
CA ALA A 42 -11.60 11.81 -13.01
C ALA A 42 -13.00 11.87 -12.37
N ILE A 43 -13.19 12.75 -11.37
CA ILE A 43 -14.46 12.91 -10.65
C ILE A 43 -15.44 13.75 -11.45
N ASP A 44 -15.02 14.92 -11.92
CA ASP A 44 -15.95 15.91 -12.48
C ASP A 44 -16.20 15.73 -13.98
N VAL A 45 -15.18 15.28 -14.72
CA VAL A 45 -15.24 15.10 -16.17
C VAL A 45 -15.56 13.65 -16.53
N ASP A 46 -14.70 12.70 -16.11
CA ASP A 46 -14.89 11.28 -16.42
C ASP A 46 -16.02 10.63 -15.61
N ARG A 47 -16.36 11.23 -14.46
CA ARG A 47 -17.42 10.78 -13.55
C ARG A 47 -17.27 9.33 -13.13
N VAL A 48 -16.04 8.93 -12.80
CA VAL A 48 -15.79 7.59 -12.27
C VAL A 48 -16.43 7.42 -10.90
N GLY A 49 -16.98 6.24 -10.64
CA GLY A 49 -17.52 5.90 -9.32
C GLY A 49 -16.45 5.50 -8.31
N GLU A 50 -15.24 5.18 -8.78
CA GLU A 50 -14.14 4.70 -7.94
C GLU A 50 -12.78 5.15 -8.48
N ILE A 51 -11.88 5.54 -7.57
CA ILE A 51 -10.46 5.77 -7.85
C ILE A 51 -9.63 4.81 -6.99
N ASP A 52 -8.69 4.08 -7.60
CA ASP A 52 -7.86 3.09 -6.92
C ASP A 52 -6.37 3.40 -7.09
N TYR A 53 -5.67 3.57 -5.96
CA TYR A 53 -4.21 3.77 -5.88
C TYR A 53 -3.41 2.45 -5.99
N LEU A 54 -4.07 1.41 -6.47
CA LEU A 54 -3.57 0.06 -6.71
C LEU A 54 -3.00 -0.59 -5.45
N ILE A 55 -1.69 -0.83 -5.42
CA ILE A 55 -1.01 -1.60 -4.38
C ILE A 55 -0.08 -0.67 -3.61
N GLY A 56 -0.04 -0.81 -2.29
CA GLY A 56 0.80 -0.03 -1.39
C GLY A 56 -0.01 0.37 -0.16
N ASP A 57 0.67 0.53 0.97
CA ASP A 57 0.07 0.86 2.26
C ASP A 57 0.79 2.04 2.91
N ASP A 58 1.39 2.92 2.08
CA ASP A 58 2.10 4.10 2.57
C ASP A 58 1.12 5.20 3.03
N ALA A 59 1.56 5.98 4.02
CA ALA A 59 0.74 7.04 4.62
C ALA A 59 0.31 8.12 3.61
N TYR A 60 1.07 8.31 2.53
CA TYR A 60 0.71 9.28 1.50
C TYR A 60 -0.54 8.82 0.74
N LYS A 61 -0.62 7.55 0.32
CA LYS A 61 -1.85 6.99 -0.29
C LYS A 61 -3.04 7.05 0.65
N ALA A 62 -2.83 6.75 1.93
CA ALA A 62 -3.89 6.78 2.94
C ALA A 62 -4.49 8.19 3.12
N ALA A 63 -3.71 9.25 2.91
CA ALA A 63 -4.23 10.62 2.95
C ALA A 63 -5.17 10.96 1.78
N TRP A 64 -5.07 10.24 0.66
CA TRP A 64 -5.91 10.45 -0.53
C TRP A 64 -7.12 9.51 -0.60
N MET A 65 -7.05 8.33 0.01
CA MET A 65 -8.05 7.26 -0.16
C MET A 65 -8.99 7.18 1.04
N SER A 66 -10.29 7.04 0.77
CA SER A 66 -11.31 6.85 1.80
C SER A 66 -11.32 5.44 2.41
N GLN A 67 -10.85 4.44 1.64
CA GLN A 67 -10.86 3.04 2.04
C GLN A 67 -9.55 2.34 1.67
N ARG A 68 -9.16 1.38 2.49
CA ARG A 68 -8.03 0.47 2.25
C ARG A 68 -8.57 -0.93 2.00
N ARG A 69 -8.22 -1.53 0.86
CA ARG A 69 -8.62 -2.90 0.49
C ARG A 69 -7.45 -3.86 0.62
N GLU A 70 -7.67 -4.98 1.31
CA GLU A 70 -6.69 -6.05 1.37
C GLU A 70 -6.74 -6.88 0.08
N ARG A 71 -5.57 -7.11 -0.53
CA ARG A 71 -5.40 -8.02 -1.66
C ARG A 71 -4.54 -9.18 -1.18
N CYS A 72 -5.15 -10.35 -1.00
CA CYS A 72 -4.44 -11.57 -0.60
C CYS A 72 -4.05 -12.40 -1.84
N GLY A 73 -2.80 -12.86 -1.88
CA GLY A 73 -2.35 -13.81 -2.88
C GLY A 73 -2.69 -15.23 -2.44
N LEU A 74 -3.38 -16.00 -3.29
CA LEU A 74 -3.63 -17.41 -3.07
C LEU A 74 -2.66 -18.24 -3.90
N VAL A 75 -2.06 -19.26 -3.29
CA VAL A 75 -1.22 -20.25 -3.96
C VAL A 75 -1.83 -21.62 -3.67
N ALA A 76 -2.27 -22.32 -4.72
CA ALA A 76 -2.86 -23.65 -4.63
C ALA A 76 -1.95 -24.69 -5.29
N TYR A 77 -1.88 -25.87 -4.69
CA TYR A 77 -1.18 -27.03 -5.23
C TYR A 77 -2.13 -28.20 -5.32
N ASP A 78 -2.07 -28.96 -6.40
CA ASP A 78 -2.81 -30.22 -6.53
C ASP A 78 -2.02 -31.36 -5.85
N PRO A 79 -2.50 -31.91 -4.72
CA PRO A 79 -1.79 -32.94 -3.97
C PRO A 79 -1.75 -34.29 -4.71
N LEU A 80 -2.61 -34.51 -5.70
CA LEU A 80 -2.66 -35.75 -6.47
C LEU A 80 -1.56 -35.81 -7.55
N THR A 81 -0.89 -34.68 -7.79
CA THR A 81 0.21 -34.61 -8.77
C THR A 81 1.56 -34.53 -8.06
N LEU A 82 2.57 -35.22 -8.61
CA LEU A 82 3.95 -35.14 -8.09
C LEU A 82 4.46 -33.70 -8.02
N ARG A 83 4.13 -32.88 -9.04
CA ARG A 83 4.54 -31.47 -9.09
C ARG A 83 3.87 -30.63 -8.00
N GLY A 84 2.57 -30.84 -7.77
CA GLY A 84 1.86 -30.12 -6.71
C GLY A 84 2.30 -30.55 -5.32
N LEU A 85 2.54 -31.85 -5.09
CA LEU A 85 3.10 -32.35 -3.83
C LEU A 85 4.49 -31.75 -3.53
N LEU A 86 5.38 -31.70 -4.53
CA LEU A 86 6.70 -31.07 -4.41
C LEU A 86 6.60 -29.57 -4.12
N GLY A 87 5.67 -28.87 -4.79
CA GLY A 87 5.40 -27.45 -4.54
C GLY A 87 4.91 -27.20 -3.11
N LEU A 88 3.98 -28.02 -2.63
CA LEU A 88 3.47 -27.98 -1.26
C LEU A 88 4.57 -28.26 -0.23
N ALA A 89 5.39 -29.28 -0.45
CA ALA A 89 6.52 -29.62 0.41
C ALA A 89 7.54 -28.47 0.49
N ARG A 90 7.84 -27.82 -0.66
CA ARG A 90 8.74 -26.66 -0.71
C ARG A 90 8.17 -25.48 0.07
N GLN A 91 6.90 -25.15 -0.09
CA GLN A 91 6.28 -24.03 0.62
C GLN A 91 6.21 -24.27 2.14
N THR A 92 5.84 -25.47 2.55
CA THR A 92 5.73 -25.83 3.97
C THR A 92 7.11 -25.90 4.65
N SER A 93 8.15 -26.39 3.97
CA SER A 93 9.53 -26.44 4.51
C SER A 93 10.05 -25.05 4.92
N GLY A 94 9.74 -24.00 4.16
CA GLY A 94 10.12 -22.62 4.49
C GLY A 94 9.40 -22.09 5.73
N ALA A 95 8.13 -22.47 5.93
CA ALA A 95 7.36 -22.09 7.11
C ALA A 95 7.88 -22.79 8.38
N ILE A 96 8.18 -24.09 8.29
CA ILE A 96 8.76 -24.88 9.39
C ILE A 96 10.13 -24.31 9.79
N ARG A 97 11.00 -24.02 8.82
CA ARG A 97 12.33 -23.44 9.08
C ARG A 97 12.26 -22.11 9.83
N ARG A 98 11.31 -21.23 9.48
CA ARG A 98 11.11 -19.95 10.18
C ARG A 98 10.63 -20.16 11.62
N ARG A 99 9.69 -21.11 11.85
CA ARG A 99 9.19 -21.43 13.20
C ARG A 99 10.28 -21.98 14.11
N LEU A 100 11.15 -22.82 13.57
CA LEU A 100 12.29 -23.36 14.33
C LEU A 100 13.36 -22.29 14.61
N ARG A 101 13.62 -21.36 13.68
CA ARG A 101 14.54 -20.23 13.92
C ARG A 101 14.00 -19.16 14.88
N ALA A 102 12.70 -18.87 14.84
CA ALA A 102 12.08 -17.87 15.71
C ALA A 102 12.07 -18.30 17.19
N GLN A 103 12.03 -19.62 17.45
CA GLN A 103 12.16 -20.17 18.80
C GLN A 103 13.59 -20.12 19.36
N ALA A 104 14.59 -19.76 18.54
CA ALA A 104 16.00 -19.71 18.94
C ALA A 104 16.50 -18.30 19.33
N ALA A 105 15.68 -17.25 19.23
CA ALA A 105 16.06 -15.89 19.62
C ALA A 105 15.48 -15.55 21.02
N PRO A 106 16.32 -15.26 22.04
CA PRO A 106 15.82 -14.91 23.37
C PRO A 106 15.18 -13.52 23.34
N ARG A 107 14.06 -13.40 24.07
CA ARG A 107 13.32 -12.15 24.28
C ARG A 107 14.20 -11.19 25.09
N ARG A 108 14.61 -10.07 24.49
CA ARG A 108 15.18 -8.94 25.24
C ARG A 108 14.01 -8.10 25.74
N ASP A 109 13.76 -8.15 27.04
CA ASP A 109 12.84 -7.24 27.71
C ASP A 109 13.46 -5.85 27.71
N ASN A 110 12.82 -4.89 27.04
CA ASN A 110 13.27 -3.49 26.99
C ASN A 110 12.39 -2.64 27.92
N PRO A 111 12.89 -2.19 29.09
CA PRO A 111 12.10 -1.43 30.07
C PRO A 111 11.79 0.01 29.64
N ALA A 112 12.28 0.48 28.48
CA ALA A 112 12.11 1.85 28.01
C ALA A 112 10.79 2.13 27.27
N ALA A 113 9.88 1.15 27.16
CA ALA A 113 8.64 1.29 26.39
C ALA A 113 7.48 1.98 27.14
N ASP A 114 7.53 2.08 28.48
CA ASP A 114 6.42 2.59 29.29
C ASP A 114 6.36 4.12 29.41
N SER A 115 7.39 4.86 28.98
CA SER A 115 7.50 6.30 29.26
C SER A 115 7.08 7.23 28.12
N LYS A 116 6.35 6.77 27.08
CA LYS A 116 5.99 7.63 25.92
C LYS A 116 4.53 7.56 25.47
N ALA A 117 3.60 7.29 26.38
CA ALA A 117 2.18 7.51 26.13
C ALA A 117 1.88 9.01 26.11
N ILE A 118 1.79 9.60 24.91
CA ILE A 118 1.30 10.98 24.70
C ILE A 118 -0.24 10.94 24.67
N PRO A 119 -0.95 11.83 25.40
CA PRO A 119 -2.42 11.86 25.42
C PRO A 119 -3.03 12.08 24.02
N ARG A 120 -4.15 11.39 23.75
CA ARG A 120 -4.92 11.46 22.51
C ARG A 120 -6.05 12.49 22.64
N ASP A 121 -5.71 13.77 22.69
CA ASP A 121 -6.68 14.86 22.71
C ASP A 121 -6.11 16.14 22.08
N ALA A 122 -5.91 16.09 20.76
CA ALA A 122 -5.80 17.30 19.94
C ALA A 122 -6.41 17.01 18.56
N SER A 123 -7.71 17.24 18.42
CA SER A 123 -8.38 17.32 17.12
C SER A 123 -7.90 18.59 16.40
N PRO A 124 -7.38 18.52 15.16
CA PRO A 124 -7.16 19.72 14.37
C PRO A 124 -8.51 20.24 13.84
N SER A 125 -8.80 21.50 14.17
CA SER A 125 -9.89 22.32 13.64
C SER A 125 -9.81 22.40 12.10
N PRO A 126 -10.94 22.32 11.35
CA PRO A 126 -10.92 22.53 9.91
C PRO A 126 -10.70 24.01 9.62
N ALA A 127 -9.63 24.33 8.90
CA ALA A 127 -9.41 25.65 8.32
C ALA A 127 -10.16 25.76 6.98
N ALA A 128 -10.66 26.97 6.75
CA ALA A 128 -11.48 27.42 5.64
C ALA A 128 -10.84 27.31 4.25
#